data_AF-A0A177ADD8-F1
#
_entry.id   AF-A0A177ADD8-F1
#
_cell.length_a   1.000
_cell.length_b   1.000
_cell.length_c   1.000
_cell.angle_alpha   90.00
_cell.angle_beta   90.00
_cell.angle_gamma   90.00
#
_symmetry.space_group_name_H-M   'P 1'
#
loop_
_entity.id
_entity.type
_entity.pdbx_description
1 polymer ?
#
loop_
_entity_poly.entity_id
_entity_poly.type
_entity_poly.pdbx_seq_one_letter_code
_entity_poly.pdbx_strand_id
1 'polypeptide(L)'
;MSNRPTMLPILDGLTCGESYYLIALAVFLTGCTFVFTKRCRKIPSFSTKNGPTAREKGGINGQNANSTPSTFLGPVDTLVDFDWKTTEPLKNRPFKPKYHLTMALEKTDANNLIVMDKNYLNRVNLRQRYIAEYPTTVIGHLDGSRPAVKELYEFLTDGLLPVRWPQMFQRSKGQLNNVITGHSLPISCPESSTEALTQIGSNLDEDFLILLPSDDGDGYRLKAFATCFLSGFDASKKLGLKLRDIHWPVPKYMQILNKSMDRYFAALEVGKFKRRFNWSVMTNSELFTPFEITHFHDGKHTNADHPASVTVENTYQRTEMQSLFRLPQSGAIVFVIKTYMYPIQEVKDDGYGEELAAAIEGLQTGNVPEMFFYKSDPKSFILRATTSKARSFDQDPMAHTRPRSPQGRKLRLDPQPATALLKHGEILVHLRLHGLPSLESLGLTRKDLKAMGRVASSSSAAFYLPSTHSKCCHSPRVVDAHKIRSALLSGKRASAATIPTCEDNYKFPKDGAQVCINFLSNLGSKPCESWLEALRRIQQMCTDNDASIMGANIKNLASVASSCSDVAIAAQWIYDNCGIDTTNMNAWAHFAHGNGDLLISIVPA
;
A
#
# COMPACT_ATOMS: atom_id res chain seq x y z
N MET A 1 26.27 -73.14 -31.08
CA MET A 1 27.17 -72.35 -31.94
C MET A 1 26.43 -71.10 -32.39
N SER A 2 27.14 -69.97 -32.53
CA SER A 2 26.74 -68.71 -33.20
C SER A 2 25.35 -68.12 -32.94
N ASN A 3 25.31 -66.97 -32.26
CA ASN A 3 24.57 -65.81 -32.74
C ASN A 3 25.26 -64.51 -32.29
N ARG A 4 25.55 -63.60 -33.24
CA ARG A 4 26.17 -62.29 -32.99
C ARG A 4 25.10 -61.25 -32.65
N PRO A 5 25.39 -60.23 -31.82
CA PRO A 5 24.72 -58.94 -31.90
C PRO A 5 25.29 -58.12 -33.07
N THR A 6 24.41 -57.44 -33.80
CA THR A 6 24.75 -56.50 -34.88
C THR A 6 25.22 -55.15 -34.31
N MET A 7 26.29 -54.58 -34.88
CA MET A 7 26.66 -53.17 -34.65
C MET A 7 25.80 -52.24 -35.52
N LEU A 8 25.42 -51.10 -34.97
CA LEU A 8 24.75 -50.01 -35.68
C LEU A 8 25.77 -49.17 -36.47
N PRO A 9 25.48 -48.78 -37.73
CA PRO A 9 26.34 -47.92 -38.51
C PRO A 9 26.01 -46.45 -38.24
N ILE A 10 26.77 -45.80 -37.35
CA ILE A 10 26.74 -44.34 -37.17
C ILE A 10 28.19 -43.87 -37.06
N LEU A 11 28.82 -43.58 -38.21
CA LEU A 11 29.98 -42.66 -38.36
C LEU A 11 30.50 -42.53 -39.81
N ASP A 12 30.05 -43.36 -40.76
CA ASP A 12 30.36 -43.17 -42.18
C ASP A 12 29.53 -42.01 -42.78
N GLY A 13 30.13 -40.82 -42.86
CA GLY A 13 29.54 -39.68 -43.58
C GLY A 13 29.83 -38.28 -43.05
N LEU A 14 30.48 -38.12 -41.90
CA LEU A 14 30.82 -36.79 -41.36
C LEU A 14 32.09 -36.23 -42.00
N THR A 15 32.02 -35.00 -42.49
CA THR A 15 33.19 -34.31 -43.02
C THR A 15 34.08 -33.79 -41.89
N CYS A 16 35.39 -33.64 -42.16
CA CYS A 16 36.39 -33.26 -41.16
C CYS A 16 36.02 -31.99 -40.36
N GLY A 17 35.32 -31.03 -40.98
CA GLY A 17 34.84 -29.81 -40.31
C GLY A 17 33.75 -30.02 -39.26
N GLU A 18 32.85 -30.99 -39.47
CA GLU A 18 31.74 -31.29 -38.55
C GLU A 18 32.23 -32.02 -37.30
N SER A 19 33.30 -32.82 -37.44
CA SER A 19 34.00 -33.46 -36.31
C SER A 19 34.56 -32.42 -35.33
N TYR A 20 35.19 -31.35 -35.82
CA TYR A 20 35.71 -30.28 -34.96
C TYR A 20 34.60 -29.50 -34.25
N TYR A 21 33.43 -29.33 -34.88
CA TYR A 21 32.31 -28.62 -34.27
C TYR A 21 31.74 -29.39 -33.06
N LEU A 22 31.61 -30.72 -33.17
CA LEU A 22 31.16 -31.57 -32.07
C LEU A 22 32.17 -31.63 -30.91
N ILE A 23 33.48 -31.70 -31.23
CA ILE A 23 34.54 -31.66 -30.22
C ILE A 23 34.56 -30.30 -29.51
N ALA A 24 34.45 -29.19 -30.25
CA ALA A 24 34.37 -27.85 -29.67
C ALA A 24 33.14 -27.70 -28.75
N LEU A 25 31.98 -28.23 -29.14
CA LEU A 25 30.77 -28.22 -28.31
C LEU A 25 30.96 -29.01 -27.00
N ALA A 26 31.59 -30.19 -27.08
CA ALA A 26 31.88 -31.01 -25.90
C ALA A 26 32.89 -30.35 -24.94
N VAL A 27 33.93 -29.69 -25.49
CA VAL A 27 34.90 -28.91 -24.69
C VAL A 27 34.24 -27.67 -24.06
N PHE A 28 33.30 -27.01 -24.76
CA PHE A 28 32.58 -25.86 -24.20
C PHE A 28 31.62 -26.28 -23.07
N LEU A 29 30.90 -27.40 -23.22
CA LEU A 29 30.00 -27.93 -22.19
C LEU A 29 30.76 -28.43 -20.95
N THR A 30 31.91 -29.08 -21.12
CA THR A 30 32.79 -29.49 -20.01
C THR A 30 33.50 -28.30 -19.36
N GLY A 31 33.89 -27.28 -20.12
CA GLY A 31 34.41 -26.02 -19.59
C GLY A 31 33.39 -25.26 -18.75
N CYS A 32 32.15 -25.10 -19.24
CA CYS A 32 31.07 -24.43 -18.52
C CYS A 32 30.72 -25.13 -17.20
N THR A 33 30.65 -26.47 -17.18
CA THR A 33 30.39 -27.23 -15.94
C THR A 33 31.54 -27.12 -14.94
N PHE A 34 32.81 -27.08 -15.39
CA PHE A 34 33.96 -26.90 -14.49
C PHE A 34 34.04 -25.47 -13.89
N VAL A 35 33.68 -24.44 -14.65
CA VAL A 35 33.62 -23.05 -14.15
C VAL A 35 32.47 -22.85 -13.17
N PHE A 36 31.28 -23.41 -13.43
CA PHE A 36 30.17 -23.37 -12.47
C PHE A 36 30.49 -24.12 -11.17
N THR A 37 31.04 -25.32 -11.24
CA THR A 37 31.37 -26.13 -10.04
C THR A 37 32.48 -25.51 -9.18
N LYS A 38 33.44 -24.78 -9.75
CA LYS A 38 34.42 -24.01 -8.96
C LYS A 38 33.82 -22.74 -8.35
N ARG A 39 32.93 -22.01 -9.05
CA ARG A 39 32.38 -20.73 -8.56
C ARG A 39 31.32 -20.89 -7.46
N CYS A 40 30.67 -22.05 -7.37
CA CYS A 40 29.75 -22.38 -6.26
C CYS A 40 30.45 -22.82 -4.95
N ARG A 41 31.79 -22.98 -4.92
CA ARG A 41 32.52 -23.58 -3.78
C ARG A 41 33.11 -22.58 -2.78
N LYS A 42 32.82 -21.28 -2.90
CA LYS A 42 33.29 -20.20 -2.00
C LYS A 42 32.20 -19.17 -1.63
N ILE A 43 30.97 -19.64 -1.44
CA ILE A 43 29.93 -18.86 -0.74
C ILE A 43 29.70 -19.56 0.61
N PRO A 44 29.75 -18.87 1.76
CA PRO A 44 29.38 -19.47 3.03
C PRO A 44 27.96 -20.01 2.96
N SER A 45 27.77 -21.26 3.41
CA SER A 45 26.45 -21.86 3.51
C SER A 45 25.66 -21.12 4.59
N PHE A 46 24.87 -20.11 4.19
CA PHE A 46 23.87 -19.54 5.07
C PHE A 46 22.78 -20.61 5.26
N SER A 47 22.73 -21.18 6.47
CA SER A 47 21.80 -22.26 6.77
C SER A 47 20.37 -21.75 6.69
N THR A 48 19.71 -21.99 5.56
CA THR A 48 18.26 -21.89 5.47
C THR A 48 17.66 -23.05 6.25
N LYS A 49 17.65 -22.91 7.58
CA LYS A 49 16.76 -23.69 8.44
C LYS A 49 15.34 -23.31 8.06
N ASN A 50 14.78 -24.01 7.08
CA ASN A 50 13.34 -24.18 6.97
C ASN A 50 12.92 -24.92 8.24
N GLY A 51 12.63 -24.17 9.31
CA GLY A 51 12.08 -24.74 10.53
C GLY A 51 10.77 -25.48 10.19
N PRO A 52 10.41 -26.52 10.95
CA PRO A 52 9.11 -27.14 10.79
C PRO A 52 8.04 -26.05 10.88
N THR A 53 7.08 -26.09 9.95
CA THR A 53 5.97 -25.15 9.93
C THR A 53 5.31 -25.14 11.31
N ALA A 54 5.44 -24.04 12.05
CA ALA A 54 4.91 -23.94 13.40
C ALA A 54 3.41 -24.27 13.37
N ARG A 55 3.03 -25.31 14.11
CA ARG A 55 1.69 -25.90 14.19
C ARG A 55 1.27 -25.89 15.66
N GLU A 56 -0.02 -25.75 15.92
CA GLU A 56 -0.60 -25.95 17.25
C GLU A 56 -0.16 -27.30 17.83
N LYS A 57 0.23 -27.30 19.10
CA LYS A 57 0.60 -28.51 19.83
C LYS A 57 -0.62 -29.01 20.59
N GLY A 58 -1.00 -30.27 20.36
CA GLY A 58 -2.07 -30.95 21.08
C GLY A 58 -2.09 -32.43 20.71
N GLY A 59 -2.65 -33.26 21.59
CA GLY A 59 -2.87 -34.68 21.29
C GLY A 59 -3.82 -34.84 20.11
N ILE A 60 -3.32 -35.43 19.01
CA ILE A 60 -4.15 -35.91 17.90
C ILE A 60 -4.61 -37.32 18.27
N ASN A 61 -5.92 -37.58 18.20
CA ASN A 61 -6.47 -38.88 18.59
C ASN A 61 -6.07 -40.00 17.61
N GLY A 62 -5.03 -40.74 17.96
CA GLY A 62 -4.55 -41.88 17.18
C GLY A 62 -5.45 -43.12 17.19
N GLN A 63 -6.45 -43.20 18.07
CA GLN A 63 -7.35 -44.37 18.16
C GLN A 63 -8.48 -44.36 17.11
N ASN A 64 -8.69 -43.23 16.41
CA ASN A 64 -9.72 -43.07 15.37
C ASN A 64 -9.13 -42.68 13.99
N ALA A 65 -7.96 -43.23 13.63
CA ALA A 65 -7.33 -43.00 12.32
C ALA A 65 -8.19 -43.40 11.10
N ASN A 66 -9.26 -44.17 11.31
CA ASN A 66 -10.23 -44.56 10.28
C ASN A 66 -11.50 -43.68 10.23
N SER A 67 -11.61 -42.64 11.06
CA SER A 67 -12.83 -41.81 11.15
C SER A 67 -12.57 -40.31 11.37
N THR A 68 -11.49 -39.76 10.80
CA THR A 68 -11.31 -38.30 10.71
C THR A 68 -12.50 -37.71 9.92
N PRO A 69 -13.32 -36.81 10.50
CA PRO A 69 -14.44 -36.23 9.77
C PRO A 69 -13.92 -35.43 8.56
N SER A 70 -14.19 -35.93 7.36
CA SER A 70 -13.82 -35.21 6.15
C SER A 70 -14.81 -34.08 5.92
N THR A 71 -14.34 -32.84 6.06
CA THR A 71 -15.07 -31.69 5.52
C THR A 71 -14.99 -31.71 4.00
N PHE A 72 -15.84 -30.91 3.33
CA PHE A 72 -15.75 -30.72 1.88
C PHE A 72 -14.47 -30.00 1.41
N LEU A 73 -13.64 -29.50 2.34
CA LEU A 73 -12.32 -28.94 2.06
C LEU A 73 -11.16 -29.87 2.48
N GLY A 74 -11.45 -31.06 3.03
CA GLY A 74 -10.47 -32.05 3.44
C GLY A 74 -10.60 -32.53 4.89
N PRO A 75 -9.70 -33.41 5.34
CA PRO A 75 -9.72 -33.96 6.70
C PRO A 75 -9.37 -32.91 7.76
N VAL A 76 -10.13 -32.89 8.86
CA VAL A 76 -9.87 -32.06 10.04
C VAL A 76 -9.56 -32.93 11.25
N ASP A 77 -8.38 -32.74 11.83
CA ASP A 77 -7.87 -33.47 12.99
C ASP A 77 -8.51 -32.94 14.27
N THR A 78 -9.19 -33.78 15.06
CA THR A 78 -9.67 -33.39 16.39
C THR A 78 -8.53 -33.30 17.40
N LEU A 79 -8.42 -32.16 18.11
CA LEU A 79 -7.54 -32.03 19.27
C LEU A 79 -8.30 -32.37 20.56
N VAL A 80 -8.03 -33.54 21.12
CA VAL A 80 -8.73 -34.02 22.32
C VAL A 80 -8.22 -33.36 23.61
N ASP A 81 -6.89 -33.17 23.73
CA ASP A 81 -6.24 -32.64 24.94
C ASP A 81 -5.74 -31.19 24.78
N PHE A 82 -6.32 -30.42 23.85
CA PHE A 82 -5.91 -29.04 23.63
C PHE A 82 -6.53 -28.10 24.67
N ASP A 83 -5.68 -27.33 25.34
CA ASP A 83 -6.06 -26.22 26.20
C ASP A 83 -5.54 -24.91 25.59
N TRP A 84 -6.47 -24.04 25.21
CA TRP A 84 -6.12 -22.73 24.67
C TRP A 84 -5.39 -21.86 25.71
N LYS A 85 -5.66 -22.01 27.01
CA LYS A 85 -5.07 -21.16 28.07
C LYS A 85 -3.57 -21.36 28.24
N THR A 86 -3.09 -22.58 28.02
CA THR A 86 -1.66 -22.95 28.07
C THR A 86 -1.00 -22.98 26.70
N THR A 87 -1.76 -22.86 25.61
CA THR A 87 -1.19 -22.79 24.25
C THR A 87 -0.56 -21.43 23.99
N GLU A 88 0.77 -21.42 23.91
CA GLU A 88 1.54 -20.23 23.54
C GLU A 88 1.30 -19.81 22.08
N PRO A 89 1.20 -18.50 21.77
CA PRO A 89 1.05 -18.01 20.40
C PRO A 89 2.26 -18.41 19.54
N LEU A 90 2.01 -18.73 18.27
CA LEU A 90 3.07 -19.08 17.34
C LEU A 90 4.06 -17.92 17.17
N LYS A 91 5.36 -18.16 17.34
CA LYS A 91 6.44 -17.18 17.15
C LYS A 91 6.92 -17.18 15.70
N ASN A 92 6.41 -16.26 14.89
CA ASN A 92 6.74 -16.14 13.48
C ASN A 92 7.90 -15.14 13.28
N ARG A 93 8.99 -15.58 12.65
CA ARG A 93 10.17 -14.74 12.33
C ARG A 93 10.48 -14.80 10.82
N PRO A 94 9.61 -14.26 9.93
CA PRO A 94 9.71 -14.39 8.47
C PRO A 94 10.78 -13.47 7.85
N PHE A 95 11.92 -13.32 8.52
CA PHE A 95 12.97 -12.38 8.19
C PHE A 95 13.82 -12.91 7.04
N LYS A 96 14.13 -12.02 6.08
CA LYS A 96 14.99 -12.32 4.93
C LYS A 96 15.94 -11.14 4.74
N PRO A 97 17.27 -11.34 4.70
CA PRO A 97 18.25 -10.25 4.63
C PRO A 97 18.22 -9.49 3.30
N LYS A 98 17.45 -9.96 2.32
CA LYS A 98 17.13 -9.24 1.08
C LYS A 98 15.66 -9.41 0.75
N TYR A 99 14.95 -8.29 0.59
CA TYR A 99 13.54 -8.30 0.27
C TYR A 99 13.30 -8.62 -1.21
N HIS A 100 12.38 -9.53 -1.48
CA HIS A 100 11.92 -9.84 -2.82
C HIS A 100 10.39 -9.82 -2.88
N LEU A 101 9.83 -8.83 -3.58
CA LEU A 101 8.39 -8.75 -3.85
C LEU A 101 7.98 -9.95 -4.70
N THR A 102 7.36 -10.93 -4.05
CA THR A 102 6.90 -12.21 -4.60
C THR A 102 5.65 -12.64 -3.84
N MET A 103 4.88 -13.58 -4.40
CA MET A 103 3.72 -14.13 -3.68
C MET A 103 4.13 -14.90 -2.41
N ALA A 104 5.33 -15.50 -2.39
CA ALA A 104 5.92 -16.19 -1.24
C ALA A 104 4.99 -17.23 -0.57
N LEU A 105 4.30 -18.02 -1.39
CA LEU A 105 3.27 -18.97 -0.94
C LEU A 105 3.85 -20.34 -0.57
N GLU A 106 3.56 -20.77 0.64
CA GLU A 106 3.79 -22.12 1.18
C GLU A 106 2.52 -22.98 1.05
N LYS A 107 2.66 -24.31 1.11
CA LYS A 107 1.52 -25.22 1.29
C LYS A 107 1.07 -25.17 2.75
N THR A 108 -0.23 -25.25 2.99
CA THR A 108 -0.84 -25.48 4.32
C THR A 108 -2.08 -26.37 4.13
N ASP A 109 -2.88 -26.54 5.16
CA ASP A 109 -4.13 -27.31 5.16
C ASP A 109 -5.21 -26.61 6.02
N ALA A 110 -6.41 -27.22 6.10
CA ALA A 110 -7.52 -26.73 6.91
C ALA A 110 -7.22 -26.71 8.42
N ASN A 111 -6.36 -27.61 8.92
CA ASN A 111 -6.00 -27.70 10.34
C ASN A 111 -5.09 -26.54 10.81
N ASN A 112 -4.54 -25.78 9.86
CA ASN A 112 -3.68 -24.62 10.08
C ASN A 112 -4.31 -23.32 9.50
N LEU A 113 -5.61 -23.33 9.21
CA LEU A 113 -6.33 -22.16 8.69
C LEU A 113 -6.61 -21.12 9.79
N ILE A 114 -7.05 -21.62 10.94
CA ILE A 114 -7.45 -20.90 12.15
C ILE A 114 -6.49 -21.34 13.26
N VAL A 115 -6.08 -20.44 14.15
CA VAL A 115 -5.13 -20.72 15.23
C VAL A 115 -5.66 -20.20 16.57
N MET A 116 -5.86 -21.13 17.50
CA MET A 116 -6.26 -20.89 18.87
C MET A 116 -5.02 -20.82 19.76
N ASP A 117 -4.97 -19.82 20.65
CA ASP A 117 -3.88 -19.59 21.59
C ASP A 117 -4.41 -18.87 22.85
N LYS A 118 -3.56 -18.68 23.86
CA LYS A 118 -3.95 -18.08 25.15
C LYS A 118 -4.52 -16.66 25.06
N ASN A 119 -4.33 -15.96 23.94
CA ASN A 119 -4.93 -14.64 23.73
C ASN A 119 -6.38 -14.71 23.22
N TYR A 120 -6.88 -15.88 22.82
CA TYR A 120 -8.16 -16.07 22.13
C TYR A 120 -9.30 -15.25 22.75
N LEU A 121 -9.61 -15.49 24.04
CA LEU A 121 -10.73 -14.82 24.74
C LEU A 121 -10.60 -13.29 24.73
N ASN A 122 -9.41 -12.77 25.08
CA ASN A 122 -9.16 -11.33 25.09
C ASN A 122 -9.35 -10.71 23.71
N ARG A 123 -8.95 -11.43 22.66
CA ARG A 123 -8.98 -10.95 21.29
C ARG A 123 -10.37 -11.03 20.68
N VAL A 124 -11.14 -12.09 20.88
CA VAL A 124 -12.55 -12.12 20.42
C VAL A 124 -13.41 -11.09 21.17
N ASN A 125 -13.18 -10.86 22.46
CA ASN A 125 -13.85 -9.79 23.21
C ASN A 125 -13.49 -8.39 22.68
N LEU A 126 -12.25 -8.19 22.21
CA LEU A 126 -11.83 -6.95 21.55
C LEU A 126 -12.50 -6.79 20.18
N ARG A 127 -12.62 -7.87 19.40
CA ARG A 127 -13.31 -7.87 18.09
C ARG A 127 -14.80 -7.58 18.23
N GLN A 128 -15.48 -8.18 19.22
CA GLN A 128 -16.88 -7.87 19.53
C GLN A 128 -17.10 -6.38 19.82
N ARG A 129 -16.19 -5.73 20.57
CA ARG A 129 -16.25 -4.28 20.78
C ARG A 129 -16.10 -3.50 19.48
N TYR A 130 -15.10 -3.80 18.65
CA TYR A 130 -14.93 -3.10 17.37
C TYR A 130 -16.05 -3.36 16.35
N ILE A 131 -16.71 -4.52 16.40
CA ILE A 131 -17.92 -4.79 15.60
C ILE A 131 -19.11 -3.95 16.06
N ALA A 132 -19.27 -3.74 17.37
CA ALA A 132 -20.30 -2.86 17.91
C ALA A 132 -20.02 -1.37 17.65
N GLU A 133 -18.76 -0.94 17.73
CA GLU A 133 -18.35 0.47 17.61
C GLU A 133 -18.16 0.92 16.14
N TYR A 134 -17.64 0.05 15.27
CA TYR A 134 -17.33 0.34 13.86
C TYR A 134 -17.95 -0.67 12.88
N PRO A 135 -19.26 -0.98 12.97
CA PRO A 135 -19.87 -2.12 12.26
C PRO A 135 -19.64 -2.10 10.75
N THR A 136 -19.75 -0.93 10.10
CA THR A 136 -19.57 -0.78 8.65
C THR A 136 -18.10 -0.76 8.19
N THR A 137 -17.17 -0.46 9.10
CA THR A 137 -15.73 -0.50 8.83
C THR A 137 -15.18 -1.93 8.90
N VAL A 138 -15.74 -2.76 9.80
CA VAL A 138 -15.24 -4.12 10.06
C VAL A 138 -16.09 -5.24 9.48
N ILE A 139 -17.39 -5.02 9.24
CA ILE A 139 -18.27 -5.95 8.52
C ILE A 139 -18.78 -5.27 7.25
N GLY A 140 -18.69 -5.94 6.11
CA GLY A 140 -19.25 -5.42 4.86
C GLY A 140 -19.45 -6.50 3.81
N HIS A 141 -20.49 -6.34 3.00
CA HIS A 141 -20.76 -7.24 1.87
C HIS A 141 -21.50 -6.51 0.74
N LEU A 142 -21.45 -7.09 -0.46
CA LEU A 142 -22.18 -6.66 -1.65
C LEU A 142 -23.13 -7.76 -2.13
N ASP A 143 -24.03 -7.41 -3.05
CA ASP A 143 -24.89 -8.36 -3.72
C ASP A 143 -24.08 -9.42 -4.48
N GLY A 144 -24.65 -10.63 -4.55
CA GLY A 144 -23.98 -11.83 -5.07
C GLY A 144 -22.99 -12.50 -4.10
N SER A 145 -22.65 -11.90 -2.95
CA SER A 145 -21.73 -12.51 -1.97
C SER A 145 -22.37 -13.59 -1.08
N ARG A 146 -23.69 -13.56 -0.88
CA ARG A 146 -24.42 -14.44 0.08
C ARG A 146 -24.08 -15.94 -0.05
N PRO A 147 -23.98 -16.55 -1.25
CA PRO A 147 -23.61 -17.96 -1.35
C PRO A 147 -22.22 -18.26 -0.78
N ALA A 148 -21.24 -17.40 -1.03
CA ALA A 148 -19.88 -17.55 -0.51
C ALA A 148 -19.80 -17.29 1.01
N VAL A 149 -20.55 -16.32 1.52
CA VAL A 149 -20.68 -16.06 2.97
C VAL A 149 -21.30 -17.28 3.67
N LYS A 150 -22.40 -17.82 3.12
CA LYS A 150 -23.08 -19.02 3.65
C LYS A 150 -22.17 -20.23 3.68
N GLU A 151 -21.48 -20.51 2.58
CA GLU A 151 -20.60 -21.67 2.46
C GLU A 151 -19.38 -21.57 3.39
N LEU A 152 -18.79 -20.38 3.54
CA LEU A 152 -17.75 -20.14 4.53
C LEU A 152 -18.27 -20.32 5.97
N TYR A 153 -19.46 -19.78 6.26
CA TYR A 153 -20.07 -19.88 7.57
C TYR A 153 -20.28 -21.34 7.97
N GLU A 154 -20.93 -22.13 7.11
CA GLU A 154 -21.21 -23.55 7.35
C GLU A 154 -19.94 -24.40 7.43
N PHE A 155 -18.91 -24.08 6.63
CA PHE A 155 -17.59 -24.69 6.80
C PHE A 155 -17.01 -24.43 8.19
N LEU A 156 -17.11 -23.21 8.71
CA LEU A 156 -16.56 -22.86 10.02
C LEU A 156 -17.40 -23.46 11.16
N THR A 157 -18.71 -23.23 11.18
CA THR A 157 -19.59 -23.58 12.30
C THR A 157 -19.91 -25.07 12.39
N ASP A 158 -19.96 -25.79 11.25
CA ASP A 158 -20.24 -27.22 11.24
C ASP A 158 -18.98 -28.04 10.87
N GLY A 159 -18.24 -27.64 9.83
CA GLY A 159 -17.09 -28.39 9.34
C GLY A 159 -15.86 -28.34 10.26
N LEU A 160 -15.42 -27.15 10.66
CA LEU A 160 -14.10 -26.93 11.27
C LEU A 160 -14.15 -26.84 12.79
N LEU A 161 -14.87 -25.87 13.35
CA LEU A 161 -14.75 -25.49 14.77
C LEU A 161 -15.13 -26.62 15.75
N PRO A 162 -16.32 -27.25 15.68
CA PRO A 162 -16.67 -28.33 16.59
C PRO A 162 -15.90 -29.64 16.36
N VAL A 163 -15.26 -29.81 15.20
CA VAL A 163 -14.45 -31.00 14.89
C VAL A 163 -13.02 -30.84 15.39
N ARG A 164 -12.41 -29.67 15.14
CA ARG A 164 -11.04 -29.35 15.53
C ARG A 164 -10.90 -29.10 17.03
N TRP A 165 -11.83 -28.34 17.62
CA TRP A 165 -11.79 -27.89 19.03
C TRP A 165 -13.12 -28.17 19.78
N PRO A 166 -13.51 -29.44 19.99
CA PRO A 166 -14.76 -29.80 20.68
C PRO A 166 -14.86 -29.34 22.14
N GLN A 167 -13.72 -29.04 22.79
CA GLN A 167 -13.65 -28.45 24.14
C GLN A 167 -13.93 -26.93 24.15
N MET A 168 -13.87 -26.26 23.00
CA MET A 168 -14.18 -24.83 22.85
C MET A 168 -15.53 -24.59 22.15
N PHE A 169 -15.91 -25.45 21.20
CA PHE A 169 -17.10 -25.30 20.38
C PHE A 169 -17.96 -26.57 20.42
N GLN A 170 -19.10 -26.50 21.12
CA GLN A 170 -19.97 -27.65 21.36
C GLN A 170 -21.32 -27.51 20.64
N ARG A 171 -21.68 -28.49 19.82
CA ARG A 171 -23.01 -28.53 19.19
C ARG A 171 -24.09 -28.87 20.22
N SER A 172 -25.15 -28.06 20.30
CA SER A 172 -26.33 -28.33 21.13
C SER A 172 -27.57 -27.65 20.55
N LYS A 173 -28.68 -28.39 20.38
CA LYS A 173 -30.00 -27.85 19.96
C LYS A 173 -29.95 -26.97 18.69
N GLY A 174 -29.14 -27.34 17.69
CA GLY A 174 -28.98 -26.56 16.45
C GLY A 174 -28.09 -25.31 16.57
N GLN A 175 -27.46 -25.11 17.73
CA GLN A 175 -26.49 -24.06 18.00
C GLN A 175 -25.09 -24.65 18.19
N LEU A 176 -24.07 -23.86 17.85
CA LEU A 176 -22.68 -24.06 18.22
C LEU A 176 -22.37 -23.16 19.42
N ASN A 177 -22.24 -23.75 20.59
CA ASN A 177 -21.91 -23.03 21.82
C ASN A 177 -20.39 -22.82 21.88
N ASN A 178 -19.96 -21.56 21.85
CA ASN A 178 -18.60 -21.17 22.19
C ASN A 178 -18.50 -21.14 23.73
N VAL A 179 -18.07 -22.24 24.34
CA VAL A 179 -18.05 -22.37 25.81
C VAL A 179 -16.99 -21.49 26.49
N ILE A 180 -16.15 -20.81 25.71
CA ILE A 180 -15.12 -19.90 26.21
C ILE A 180 -15.64 -18.46 26.36
N THR A 181 -16.49 -18.00 25.44
CA THR A 181 -17.17 -16.69 25.55
C THR A 181 -18.55 -16.79 26.20
N GLY A 182 -19.15 -17.98 26.23
CA GLY A 182 -20.54 -18.19 26.65
C GLY A 182 -21.57 -17.83 25.58
N HIS A 183 -21.13 -17.42 24.38
CA HIS A 183 -22.02 -17.07 23.28
C HIS A 183 -22.32 -18.30 22.39
N SER A 184 -23.49 -18.31 21.75
CA SER A 184 -23.91 -19.36 20.82
C SER A 184 -24.08 -18.80 19.41
N LEU A 185 -23.65 -19.57 18.41
CA LEU A 185 -23.84 -19.29 16.99
C LEU A 185 -24.87 -20.28 16.42
N PRO A 186 -25.80 -19.87 15.55
CA PRO A 186 -26.59 -20.82 14.76
C PRO A 186 -25.68 -21.78 13.97
N ILE A 187 -25.99 -23.09 13.90
CA ILE A 187 -25.21 -23.99 13.03
C ILE A 187 -25.53 -23.69 11.55
N SER A 188 -26.82 -23.55 11.23
CA SER A 188 -27.29 -23.06 9.93
C SER A 188 -26.91 -21.59 9.74
N CYS A 189 -26.40 -21.23 8.56
CA CYS A 189 -26.10 -19.84 8.25
C CYS A 189 -27.33 -18.92 8.43
N PRO A 190 -27.20 -17.77 9.13
CA PRO A 190 -28.22 -16.74 9.15
C PRO A 190 -28.65 -16.26 7.75
N GLU A 191 -29.85 -15.70 7.65
CA GLU A 191 -30.33 -15.12 6.40
C GLU A 191 -29.63 -13.81 6.02
N SER A 192 -29.18 -13.05 7.02
CA SER A 192 -28.38 -11.85 6.82
C SER A 192 -26.90 -12.20 6.66
N SER A 193 -26.30 -11.80 5.53
CA SER A 193 -24.84 -11.89 5.34
C SER A 193 -24.09 -11.07 6.40
N THR A 194 -24.60 -9.90 6.81
CA THR A 194 -24.04 -9.09 7.91
C THR A 194 -24.05 -9.85 9.23
N GLU A 195 -25.11 -10.59 9.54
CA GLU A 195 -25.19 -11.39 10.76
C GLU A 195 -24.21 -12.58 10.72
N ALA A 196 -24.16 -13.31 9.59
CA ALA A 196 -23.21 -14.42 9.41
C ALA A 196 -21.75 -13.94 9.53
N LEU A 197 -21.39 -12.81 8.91
CA LEU A 197 -20.05 -12.21 9.01
C LEU A 197 -19.76 -11.65 10.41
N THR A 198 -20.75 -11.07 11.08
CA THR A 198 -20.66 -10.63 12.49
C THR A 198 -20.36 -11.80 13.41
N GLN A 199 -21.05 -12.92 13.23
CA GLN A 199 -20.86 -14.15 14.01
C GLN A 199 -19.46 -14.76 13.79
N ILE A 200 -18.96 -14.78 12.55
CA ILE A 200 -17.57 -15.16 12.23
C ILE A 200 -16.59 -14.22 12.94
N GLY A 201 -16.72 -12.91 12.73
CA GLY A 201 -15.80 -11.90 13.29
C GLY A 201 -15.80 -11.83 14.82
N SER A 202 -16.93 -12.14 15.46
CA SER A 202 -17.11 -12.11 16.93
C SER A 202 -16.60 -13.36 17.66
N ASN A 203 -16.26 -14.43 16.93
CA ASN A 203 -15.88 -15.73 17.51
C ASN A 203 -14.51 -16.24 17.05
N LEU A 204 -13.93 -15.69 15.98
CA LEU A 204 -12.61 -16.06 15.45
C LEU A 204 -11.69 -14.85 15.50
N ASP A 205 -10.39 -15.09 15.70
CA ASP A 205 -9.37 -14.05 15.84
C ASP A 205 -8.82 -13.57 14.48
N GLU A 206 -9.12 -14.32 13.44
CA GLU A 206 -8.74 -14.08 12.07
C GLU A 206 -9.65 -13.08 11.37
N ASP A 207 -9.06 -12.27 10.49
CA ASP A 207 -9.80 -11.45 9.55
C ASP A 207 -10.08 -12.22 8.26
N PHE A 208 -11.31 -12.11 7.76
CA PHE A 208 -11.78 -12.81 6.57
C PHE A 208 -12.10 -11.83 5.45
N LEU A 209 -11.56 -12.07 4.27
CA LEU A 209 -11.89 -11.35 3.04
C LEU A 209 -12.32 -12.37 1.98
N ILE A 210 -13.50 -12.17 1.39
CA ILE A 210 -14.11 -13.08 0.42
C ILE A 210 -14.08 -12.42 -0.95
N LEU A 211 -13.33 -13.02 -1.86
CA LEU A 211 -13.15 -12.55 -3.22
C LEU A 211 -13.87 -13.47 -4.21
N LEU A 212 -14.70 -12.88 -5.06
CA LEU A 212 -15.34 -13.56 -6.19
C LEU A 212 -14.73 -13.07 -7.51
N PRO A 213 -14.88 -13.83 -8.61
CA PRO A 213 -14.58 -13.32 -9.95
C PRO A 213 -15.26 -11.96 -10.19
N SER A 214 -14.57 -11.07 -10.89
CA SER A 214 -15.13 -9.79 -11.31
C SER A 214 -16.23 -10.01 -12.34
N ASP A 215 -17.29 -9.20 -12.28
CA ASP A 215 -18.47 -9.33 -13.16
C ASP A 215 -18.13 -9.10 -14.65
N ASP A 216 -16.98 -8.48 -14.93
CA ASP A 216 -16.39 -8.26 -16.27
C ASP A 216 -15.38 -9.36 -16.70
N GLY A 217 -15.22 -10.43 -15.92
CA GLY A 217 -14.29 -11.53 -16.17
C GLY A 217 -12.80 -11.21 -15.93
N ASP A 218 -12.45 -9.95 -15.65
CA ASP A 218 -11.07 -9.48 -15.48
C ASP A 218 -10.70 -9.44 -13.99
N GLY A 219 -10.17 -10.57 -13.49
CA GLY A 219 -9.64 -10.71 -12.13
C GLY A 219 -10.71 -10.99 -11.06
N TYR A 220 -10.37 -10.69 -9.81
CA TYR A 220 -11.22 -10.92 -8.62
C TYR A 220 -11.56 -9.61 -7.91
N ARG A 221 -12.74 -9.50 -7.30
CA ARG A 221 -13.19 -8.36 -6.48
C ARG A 221 -13.48 -8.78 -5.05
N LEU A 222 -13.17 -7.91 -4.10
CA LEU A 222 -13.62 -8.07 -2.71
C LEU A 222 -15.13 -7.86 -2.65
N LYS A 223 -15.91 -8.91 -2.34
CA LYS A 223 -17.39 -8.84 -2.28
C LYS A 223 -17.96 -9.02 -0.88
N ALA A 224 -17.19 -9.53 0.08
CA ALA A 224 -17.55 -9.54 1.51
C ALA A 224 -16.31 -9.60 2.41
N PHE A 225 -16.43 -9.13 3.66
CA PHE A 225 -15.37 -9.20 4.66
C PHE A 225 -15.89 -9.16 6.11
N ALA A 226 -15.07 -9.69 7.02
CA ALA A 226 -15.17 -9.54 8.48
C ALA A 226 -13.75 -9.30 9.03
N THR A 227 -13.39 -8.03 9.27
CA THR A 227 -12.00 -7.58 9.42
C THR A 227 -11.84 -6.56 10.55
N CYS A 228 -11.32 -6.98 11.69
CA CYS A 228 -11.05 -6.11 12.84
C CYS A 228 -9.57 -5.76 12.98
N PHE A 229 -8.65 -6.63 12.59
CA PHE A 229 -7.22 -6.50 12.90
C PHE A 229 -6.34 -6.34 11.66
N LEU A 230 -6.84 -5.68 10.62
CA LEU A 230 -6.06 -5.32 9.42
C LEU A 230 -5.18 -4.08 9.67
N SER A 231 -4.07 -3.99 8.94
CA SER A 231 -3.09 -2.92 9.09
C SER A 231 -3.30 -1.79 8.08
N GLY A 232 -3.61 -0.60 8.57
CA GLY A 232 -3.46 0.65 7.82
C GLY A 232 -4.40 0.85 6.64
N PHE A 233 -5.56 0.20 6.64
CA PHE A 233 -6.66 0.58 5.76
C PHE A 233 -8.03 0.19 6.30
N ASP A 234 -9.00 1.05 6.02
CA ASP A 234 -10.43 0.81 6.16
C ASP A 234 -10.92 -0.15 5.06
N ALA A 235 -11.40 -1.32 5.46
CA ALA A 235 -11.86 -2.38 4.55
C ALA A 235 -13.13 -2.00 3.78
N SER A 236 -13.99 -1.14 4.34
CA SER A 236 -15.20 -0.65 3.66
C SER A 236 -14.84 0.12 2.38
N LYS A 237 -13.76 0.90 2.41
CA LYS A 237 -13.20 1.64 1.26
C LYS A 237 -12.53 0.72 0.21
N LYS A 238 -12.40 -0.58 0.48
CA LYS A 238 -11.86 -1.60 -0.43
C LYS A 238 -12.95 -2.52 -1.00
N LEU A 239 -14.15 -2.48 -0.46
CA LEU A 239 -15.28 -3.29 -0.91
C LEU A 239 -15.63 -2.96 -2.37
N GLY A 240 -15.86 -3.99 -3.19
CA GLY A 240 -16.16 -3.87 -4.62
C GLY A 240 -14.94 -3.61 -5.53
N LEU A 241 -13.80 -3.18 -5.00
CA LEU A 241 -12.58 -2.96 -5.78
C LEU A 241 -11.99 -4.29 -6.29
N LYS A 242 -11.31 -4.26 -7.45
CA LYS A 242 -10.54 -5.43 -7.90
C LYS A 242 -9.30 -5.61 -7.03
N LEU A 243 -8.81 -6.83 -6.97
CA LEU A 243 -7.59 -7.22 -6.25
C LEU A 243 -6.41 -6.28 -6.57
N ARG A 244 -6.24 -5.90 -7.84
CA ARG A 244 -5.19 -4.97 -8.28
C ARG A 244 -5.38 -3.53 -7.80
N ASP A 245 -6.63 -3.07 -7.71
CA ASP A 245 -6.99 -1.70 -7.31
C ASP A 245 -6.84 -1.56 -5.78
N ILE A 246 -7.17 -2.61 -5.02
CA ILE A 246 -6.90 -2.71 -3.58
C ILE A 246 -5.40 -2.57 -3.31
N HIS A 247 -4.57 -3.24 -4.11
CA HIS A 247 -3.10 -3.25 -4.01
C HIS A 247 -2.40 -2.06 -4.68
N TRP A 248 -3.12 -1.10 -5.27
CA TRP A 248 -2.52 0.10 -5.90
C TRP A 248 -1.45 0.82 -5.05
N PRO A 249 -1.60 0.98 -3.72
CA PRO A 249 -0.58 1.63 -2.90
C PRO A 249 0.73 0.85 -2.74
N VAL A 250 0.77 -0.45 -3.09
CA VAL A 250 1.95 -1.30 -2.92
C VAL A 250 2.97 -1.02 -4.03
N PRO A 251 4.19 -0.55 -3.71
CA PRO A 251 5.19 -0.25 -4.71
C PRO A 251 5.48 -1.43 -5.65
N LYS A 252 5.53 -1.14 -6.95
CA LYS A 252 5.77 -2.10 -8.04
C LYS A 252 4.80 -3.30 -8.12
N TYR A 253 3.66 -3.28 -7.43
CA TYR A 253 2.67 -4.37 -7.52
C TYR A 253 2.17 -4.60 -8.95
N MET A 254 1.81 -3.54 -9.67
CA MET A 254 1.26 -3.64 -11.03
C MET A 254 2.26 -4.24 -12.03
N GLN A 255 3.54 -3.93 -11.82
CA GLN A 255 4.66 -4.35 -12.67
C GLN A 255 5.09 -5.80 -12.37
N ILE A 256 5.12 -6.21 -11.10
CA ILE A 256 5.72 -7.47 -10.66
C ILE A 256 4.67 -8.54 -10.31
N LEU A 257 3.66 -8.18 -9.52
CA LEU A 257 2.74 -9.16 -8.92
C LEU A 257 1.45 -9.34 -9.71
N ASN A 258 0.84 -8.27 -10.22
CA ASN A 258 -0.54 -8.28 -10.75
C ASN A 258 -0.87 -9.49 -11.63
N LYS A 259 -0.19 -9.64 -12.78
CA LYS A 259 -0.39 -10.77 -13.70
C LYS A 259 -0.12 -12.15 -13.08
N SER A 260 0.78 -12.24 -12.10
CA SER A 260 1.08 -13.50 -11.42
C SER A 260 0.00 -13.87 -10.41
N MET A 261 -0.56 -12.87 -9.72
CA MET A 261 -1.60 -13.04 -8.71
C MET A 261 -2.95 -13.38 -9.36
N ASP A 262 -3.32 -12.69 -10.45
CA ASP A 262 -4.55 -13.01 -11.21
C ASP A 262 -4.54 -14.46 -11.72
N ARG A 263 -3.44 -14.89 -12.36
CA ARG A 263 -3.26 -16.29 -12.79
C ARG A 263 -3.31 -17.27 -11.62
N TYR A 264 -2.73 -16.89 -10.47
CA TYR A 264 -2.69 -17.76 -9.30
C TYR A 264 -4.07 -17.96 -8.69
N PHE A 265 -4.83 -16.87 -8.51
CA PHE A 265 -6.19 -16.92 -7.97
C PHE A 265 -7.11 -17.71 -8.92
N ALA A 266 -6.98 -17.50 -10.24
CA ALA A 266 -7.69 -18.30 -11.24
C ALA A 266 -7.37 -19.81 -11.15
N ALA A 267 -6.09 -20.17 -10.95
CA ALA A 267 -5.64 -21.55 -10.90
C ALA A 267 -5.72 -22.23 -9.52
N LEU A 268 -6.12 -21.54 -8.45
CA LEU A 268 -6.18 -22.14 -7.11
C LEU A 268 -7.33 -23.17 -7.03
N GLU A 269 -6.99 -24.45 -6.98
CA GLU A 269 -7.93 -25.56 -6.87
C GLU A 269 -8.61 -25.64 -5.48
N VAL A 270 -9.80 -26.24 -5.46
CA VAL A 270 -10.51 -26.64 -4.22
C VAL A 270 -9.64 -27.60 -3.39
N GLY A 271 -9.68 -27.46 -2.06
CA GLY A 271 -8.90 -28.29 -1.14
C GLY A 271 -7.39 -28.01 -1.16
N LYS A 272 -6.91 -27.04 -1.94
CA LYS A 272 -5.52 -26.57 -1.87
C LYS A 272 -5.45 -25.32 -1.01
N PHE A 273 -4.95 -25.48 0.21
CA PHE A 273 -4.67 -24.36 1.09
C PHE A 273 -3.24 -23.84 0.89
N LYS A 274 -3.10 -22.53 1.01
CA LYS A 274 -1.84 -21.82 0.82
C LYS A 274 -1.68 -20.80 1.92
N ARG A 275 -0.44 -20.52 2.33
CA ARG A 275 -0.16 -19.45 3.28
C ARG A 275 1.07 -18.64 2.90
N ARG A 276 1.17 -17.43 3.40
CA ARG A 276 2.36 -16.58 3.36
C ARG A 276 2.42 -15.75 4.64
N PHE A 277 3.58 -15.14 4.88
CA PHE A 277 3.74 -14.15 5.94
C PHE A 277 3.95 -12.76 5.34
N ASN A 278 3.19 -11.79 5.82
CA ASN A 278 3.46 -10.36 5.67
C ASN A 278 3.93 -9.83 7.04
N TRP A 279 4.86 -8.89 7.07
CA TRP A 279 5.31 -8.28 8.32
C TRP A 279 5.62 -6.79 8.16
N SER A 280 5.58 -6.08 9.27
CA SER A 280 5.92 -4.67 9.44
C SER A 280 6.45 -4.46 10.87
N VAL A 281 6.83 -3.22 11.18
CA VAL A 281 7.16 -2.80 12.55
C VAL A 281 6.25 -1.63 12.88
N MET A 282 5.72 -1.60 14.10
CA MET A 282 4.81 -0.55 14.60
C MET A 282 5.35 0.01 15.92
N THR A 283 5.09 1.29 16.20
CA THR A 283 5.47 1.95 17.47
C THR A 283 4.30 2.02 18.48
N ASN A 284 3.31 1.14 18.34
CA ASN A 284 2.23 0.94 19.28
C ASN A 284 1.83 -0.55 19.31
N SER A 285 1.04 -0.94 20.32
CA SER A 285 0.50 -2.30 20.49
C SER A 285 -0.88 -2.50 19.83
N GLU A 286 -1.39 -1.52 19.09
CA GLU A 286 -2.77 -1.53 18.62
C GLU A 286 -3.00 -2.55 17.49
N LEU A 287 -4.06 -3.35 17.65
CA LEU A 287 -4.44 -4.35 16.66
C LEU A 287 -5.36 -3.75 15.58
N PHE A 288 -6.25 -2.84 15.98
CA PHE A 288 -7.24 -2.17 15.15
C PHE A 288 -6.67 -0.84 14.65
N THR A 289 -6.17 -0.84 13.40
CA THR A 289 -5.52 0.33 12.80
C THR A 289 -6.07 0.72 11.42
N PRO A 290 -7.41 0.75 11.19
CA PRO A 290 -7.97 1.11 9.88
C PRO A 290 -7.83 2.61 9.54
N PHE A 291 -7.57 3.44 10.54
CA PHE A 291 -7.42 4.90 10.42
C PHE A 291 -5.97 5.38 10.58
N GLU A 292 -5.05 4.53 11.04
CA GLU A 292 -3.63 4.87 11.20
C GLU A 292 -2.85 4.66 9.89
N ILE A 293 -1.80 5.45 9.69
CA ILE A 293 -0.84 5.21 8.59
C ILE A 293 0.18 4.16 9.05
N THR A 294 -0.14 2.88 8.89
CA THR A 294 0.82 1.79 9.15
C THR A 294 1.69 1.46 7.93
N HIS A 295 1.33 1.99 6.76
CA HIS A 295 2.04 1.85 5.50
C HIS A 295 2.14 3.21 4.81
N PHE A 296 3.34 3.59 4.40
CA PHE A 296 3.61 4.94 3.93
C PHE A 296 3.56 5.02 2.40
N HIS A 297 3.00 6.09 1.85
CA HIS A 297 2.97 6.31 0.40
C HIS A 297 3.01 7.81 0.11
N ASP A 298 3.28 8.16 -1.16
CA ASP A 298 3.23 9.54 -1.68
C ASP A 298 4.16 10.57 -0.98
N GLY A 299 5.09 10.17 -0.11
CA GLY A 299 6.04 11.09 0.56
C GLY A 299 5.42 12.07 1.57
N LYS A 300 4.13 11.88 1.93
CA LYS A 300 3.33 12.84 2.71
C LYS A 300 3.55 12.80 4.22
N HIS A 301 4.41 11.90 4.67
CA HIS A 301 4.63 11.62 6.07
C HIS A 301 6.06 11.97 6.45
N THR A 302 6.19 12.68 7.56
CA THR A 302 7.47 13.14 8.09
C THR A 302 7.72 12.53 9.45
N ASN A 303 8.95 12.60 9.96
CA ASN A 303 9.25 12.18 11.33
C ASN A 303 8.45 12.96 12.41
N ALA A 304 7.71 14.02 12.04
CA ALA A 304 6.82 14.75 12.95
C ALA A 304 5.40 14.15 13.07
N ASP A 305 5.05 13.15 12.26
CA ASP A 305 3.77 12.42 12.38
C ASP A 305 3.80 11.40 13.55
N HIS A 306 4.91 11.28 14.27
CA HIS A 306 5.11 10.36 15.40
C HIS A 306 5.15 11.15 16.73
N PRO A 307 4.04 11.23 17.47
CA PRO A 307 3.97 12.02 18.71
C PRO A 307 4.65 11.34 19.92
N ALA A 308 5.10 10.09 19.79
CA ALA A 308 5.77 9.35 20.85
C ALA A 308 7.29 9.26 20.59
N SER A 309 8.08 9.34 21.65
CA SER A 309 9.47 8.88 21.62
C SER A 309 9.47 7.38 21.30
N VAL A 310 10.06 6.99 20.16
CA VAL A 310 10.24 5.57 19.84
C VAL A 310 11.20 4.98 20.87
N THR A 311 10.83 3.85 21.47
CA THR A 311 11.64 3.09 22.44
C THR A 311 11.56 1.59 22.10
N VAL A 312 12.33 0.74 22.79
CA VAL A 312 12.23 -0.72 22.55
C VAL A 312 10.89 -1.26 23.06
N GLU A 313 10.38 -0.67 24.14
CA GLU A 313 9.21 -1.09 24.91
C GLU A 313 7.89 -0.77 24.18
N ASN A 314 7.87 0.29 23.36
CA ASN A 314 6.71 0.63 22.53
C ASN A 314 6.80 0.11 21.08
N THR A 315 7.87 -0.57 20.70
CA THR A 315 8.03 -1.10 19.33
C THR A 315 7.67 -2.58 19.24
N TYR A 316 6.89 -2.94 18.21
CA TYR A 316 6.38 -4.30 17.97
C TYR A 316 6.69 -4.78 16.55
N GLN A 317 7.16 -6.03 16.42
CA GLN A 317 7.10 -6.77 15.17
C GLN A 317 5.64 -7.19 14.94
N ARG A 318 4.99 -6.56 13.95
CA ARG A 318 3.68 -7.03 13.47
C ARG A 318 3.87 -8.10 12.40
N THR A 319 3.12 -9.18 12.47
CA THR A 319 3.15 -10.24 11.45
C THR A 319 1.78 -10.80 11.19
N GLU A 320 1.41 -10.84 9.92
CA GLU A 320 0.16 -11.37 9.41
C GLU A 320 0.46 -12.71 8.76
N MET A 321 -0.06 -13.79 9.36
CA MET A 321 -0.13 -15.09 8.71
C MET A 321 -1.37 -15.08 7.80
N GLN A 322 -1.13 -15.12 6.50
CA GLN A 322 -2.14 -14.87 5.48
C GLN A 322 -2.39 -16.16 4.68
N SER A 323 -3.57 -16.76 4.86
CA SER A 323 -3.98 -18.04 4.27
C SER A 323 -5.00 -17.85 3.14
N LEU A 324 -4.88 -18.61 2.05
CA LEU A 324 -5.80 -18.62 0.91
C LEU A 324 -6.31 -20.03 0.61
N PHE A 325 -7.60 -20.14 0.29
CA PHE A 325 -8.23 -21.35 -0.26
C PHE A 325 -9.43 -21.00 -1.15
N ARG A 326 -9.87 -21.95 -1.98
CA ARG A 326 -11.10 -21.85 -2.77
C ARG A 326 -12.23 -22.66 -2.14
N LEU A 327 -13.41 -22.04 -2.04
CA LEU A 327 -14.68 -22.70 -1.70
C LEU A 327 -15.27 -23.46 -2.91
N PRO A 328 -15.71 -24.72 -2.77
CA PRO A 328 -16.18 -25.54 -3.90
C PRO A 328 -17.45 -25.07 -4.60
N GLN A 329 -18.47 -24.60 -3.88
CA GLN A 329 -19.80 -24.34 -4.44
C GLN A 329 -19.88 -22.94 -5.04
N SER A 330 -19.47 -21.92 -4.27
CA SER A 330 -19.43 -20.52 -4.71
C SER A 330 -18.23 -20.20 -5.59
N GLY A 331 -17.21 -21.06 -5.62
CA GLY A 331 -15.95 -20.81 -6.32
C GLY A 331 -15.13 -19.66 -5.74
N ALA A 332 -15.53 -19.06 -4.62
CA ALA A 332 -14.89 -17.89 -4.04
C ALA A 332 -13.50 -18.21 -3.48
N ILE A 333 -12.60 -17.23 -3.55
CA ILE A 333 -11.31 -17.26 -2.87
C ILE A 333 -11.48 -16.59 -1.51
N VAL A 334 -11.26 -17.34 -0.44
CA VAL A 334 -11.28 -16.82 0.93
C VAL A 334 -9.84 -16.54 1.36
N PHE A 335 -9.60 -15.33 1.84
CA PHE A 335 -8.34 -14.86 2.37
C PHE A 335 -8.51 -14.64 3.88
N VAL A 336 -7.76 -15.40 4.68
CA VAL A 336 -7.84 -15.45 6.13
C VAL A 336 -6.54 -14.93 6.72
N ILE A 337 -6.61 -13.99 7.66
CA ILE A 337 -5.44 -13.28 8.18
C ILE A 337 -5.42 -13.34 9.71
N LYS A 338 -4.46 -14.07 10.28
CA LYS A 338 -4.15 -14.06 11.72
C LYS A 338 -3.05 -13.03 11.98
N THR A 339 -3.37 -11.99 12.74
CA THR A 339 -2.45 -10.90 13.11
C THR A 339 -1.76 -11.18 14.45
N TYR A 340 -0.42 -11.24 14.45
CA TYR A 340 0.44 -11.33 15.62
C TYR A 340 1.17 -10.01 15.87
N MET A 341 1.35 -9.66 17.15
CA MET A 341 2.17 -8.54 17.61
C MET A 341 3.17 -9.09 18.62
N TYR A 342 4.47 -9.00 18.32
CA TYR A 342 5.55 -9.41 19.23
C TYR A 342 6.33 -8.17 19.67
N PRO A 343 6.53 -7.91 20.97
CA PRO A 343 7.44 -6.85 21.42
C PRO A 343 8.83 -7.04 20.81
N ILE A 344 9.50 -5.97 20.37
CA ILE A 344 10.86 -6.09 19.81
C ILE A 344 11.85 -6.68 20.82
N GLN A 345 11.64 -6.46 22.13
CA GLN A 345 12.44 -7.11 23.15
C GLN A 345 12.31 -8.64 23.12
N GLU A 346 11.11 -9.19 22.97
CA GLU A 346 10.89 -10.64 22.81
C GLU A 346 11.63 -11.19 21.57
N VAL A 347 11.61 -10.44 20.45
CA VAL A 347 12.32 -10.83 19.22
C VAL A 347 13.84 -10.84 19.42
N LYS A 348 14.38 -9.94 20.24
CA LYS A 348 15.80 -9.90 20.62
C LYS A 348 16.14 -11.04 21.58
N ASP A 349 15.30 -11.30 22.58
CA ASP A 349 15.49 -12.37 23.58
C ASP A 349 15.43 -13.77 22.95
N ASP A 350 14.60 -13.95 21.92
CA ASP A 350 14.58 -15.16 21.07
C ASP A 350 15.83 -15.30 20.17
N GLY A 351 16.73 -14.30 20.14
CA GLY A 351 17.96 -14.31 19.37
C GLY A 351 17.84 -13.83 17.91
N TYR A 352 16.73 -13.22 17.50
CA TYR A 352 16.47 -12.78 16.10
C TYR A 352 16.66 -11.27 15.87
N GLY A 353 17.30 -10.55 16.80
CA GLY A 353 17.46 -9.09 16.71
C GLY A 353 18.27 -8.64 15.48
N GLU A 354 19.38 -9.33 15.20
CA GLU A 354 20.26 -9.01 14.06
C GLU A 354 19.62 -9.47 12.72
N GLU A 355 18.89 -10.59 12.67
CA GLU A 355 18.10 -11.01 11.49
C GLU A 355 16.97 -10.02 11.17
N LEU A 356 16.29 -9.49 12.18
CA LEU A 356 15.28 -8.44 11.98
C LEU A 356 15.93 -7.15 11.46
N ALA A 357 17.06 -6.73 12.04
CA ALA A 357 17.82 -5.57 11.57
C ALA A 357 18.21 -5.74 10.09
N ALA A 358 18.85 -6.86 9.75
CA ALA A 358 19.23 -7.20 8.38
C ALA A 358 18.03 -7.31 7.42
N ALA A 359 16.86 -7.74 7.89
CA ALA A 359 15.64 -7.78 7.08
C ALA A 359 15.01 -6.38 6.89
N ILE A 360 15.18 -5.46 7.83
CA ILE A 360 14.80 -4.05 7.69
C ILE A 360 15.71 -3.36 6.66
N GLU A 361 17.02 -3.52 6.77
CA GLU A 361 18.00 -3.02 5.77
C GLU A 361 17.77 -3.66 4.40
N GLY A 362 17.46 -4.96 4.40
CA GLY A 362 17.14 -5.77 3.21
C GLY A 362 15.95 -5.27 2.39
N LEU A 363 15.08 -4.43 2.94
CA LEU A 363 14.03 -3.73 2.19
C LEU A 363 14.63 -2.75 1.17
N GLN A 364 15.70 -2.03 1.52
CA GLN A 364 16.35 -1.05 0.63
C GLN A 364 17.14 -1.71 -0.49
N THR A 365 17.77 -2.86 -0.21
CA THR A 365 18.65 -3.58 -1.16
C THR A 365 17.91 -4.65 -1.99
N GLY A 366 16.60 -4.74 -1.81
CA GLY A 366 15.69 -5.68 -2.48
C GLY A 366 15.40 -5.36 -3.94
N ASN A 367 14.51 -6.13 -4.58
CA ASN A 367 14.05 -5.83 -5.94
C ASN A 367 13.03 -4.67 -6.03
N VAL A 368 12.51 -4.21 -4.88
CA VAL A 368 11.63 -3.05 -4.74
C VAL A 368 12.09 -2.22 -3.55
N PRO A 369 13.15 -1.39 -3.69
CA PRO A 369 13.67 -0.54 -2.62
C PRO A 369 12.62 0.37 -1.96
N GLU A 370 11.60 0.76 -2.73
CA GLU A 370 10.46 1.57 -2.29
C GLU A 370 9.65 0.90 -1.16
N MET A 371 9.76 -0.43 -1.01
CA MET A 371 9.17 -1.17 0.11
C MET A 371 9.79 -0.80 1.46
N PHE A 372 11.00 -0.23 1.49
CA PHE A 372 11.55 0.34 2.70
C PHE A 372 10.68 1.48 3.21
N PHE A 373 10.35 2.47 2.37
CA PHE A 373 9.43 3.54 2.77
C PHE A 373 8.04 2.97 3.09
N TYR A 374 7.47 2.18 2.16
CA TYR A 374 6.10 1.67 2.30
C TYR A 374 5.83 0.86 3.58
N LYS A 375 6.84 0.20 4.17
CA LYS A 375 6.71 -0.58 5.40
C LYS A 375 7.31 0.07 6.65
N SER A 376 7.69 1.35 6.63
CA SER A 376 8.50 1.96 7.71
C SER A 376 7.89 3.20 8.36
N ASP A 377 7.29 2.95 9.52
CA ASP A 377 7.31 3.84 10.69
C ASP A 377 8.79 4.05 11.12
N PRO A 378 9.20 5.13 11.81
CA PRO A 378 10.49 5.81 11.60
C PRO A 378 11.71 5.00 12.10
N LYS A 379 12.25 4.11 11.24
CA LYS A 379 13.25 3.10 11.64
C LYS A 379 14.67 3.59 11.90
N SER A 380 14.95 4.89 11.80
CA SER A 380 16.27 5.44 12.18
C SER A 380 16.59 5.19 13.66
N PHE A 381 15.57 5.10 14.51
CA PHE A 381 15.69 4.65 15.89
C PHE A 381 15.77 3.12 16.01
N ILE A 382 14.87 2.39 15.34
CA ILE A 382 14.72 0.92 15.47
C ILE A 382 16.02 0.19 15.09
N LEU A 383 16.70 0.62 14.03
CA LEU A 383 18.02 0.08 13.62
C LEU A 383 19.10 0.19 14.70
N ARG A 384 19.04 1.23 15.54
CA ARG A 384 19.95 1.42 16.69
C ARG A 384 19.54 0.58 17.91
N ALA A 385 18.29 0.13 17.97
CA ALA A 385 17.69 -0.55 19.11
C ALA A 385 17.67 -2.09 18.96
N THR A 386 17.66 -2.60 17.72
CA THR A 386 17.72 -4.04 17.39
C THR A 386 19.13 -4.60 17.31
N THR A 387 20.15 -3.76 17.06
CA THR A 387 21.55 -4.18 16.95
C THR A 387 22.27 -4.12 18.29
N SER A 388 23.26 -5.00 18.47
CA SER A 388 24.14 -5.05 19.67
C SER A 388 25.06 -3.82 19.88
N LYS A 389 24.86 -2.73 19.12
CA LYS A 389 25.65 -1.49 19.13
C LYS A 389 24.98 -0.30 19.85
N ALA A 390 24.09 -0.57 20.80
CA ALA A 390 23.61 0.42 21.76
C ALA A 390 24.74 0.87 22.71
N ARG A 391 25.69 1.68 22.20
CA ARG A 391 26.68 2.36 23.04
C ARG A 391 26.00 3.49 23.81
N SER A 392 26.26 3.51 25.11
CA SER A 392 25.92 4.55 26.07
C SER A 392 26.10 5.97 25.51
N PHE A 393 25.02 6.73 25.51
CA PHE A 393 25.01 8.19 25.44
C PHE A 393 23.97 8.73 26.45
N ASP A 394 24.23 8.43 27.72
CA ASP A 394 23.89 9.37 28.78
C ASP A 394 25.10 10.28 28.98
N GLN A 395 24.85 11.55 29.29
CA GLN A 395 25.82 12.65 29.45
C GLN A 395 26.45 13.20 28.16
N ASP A 396 25.95 14.37 27.74
CA ASP A 396 26.81 15.54 27.50
C ASP A 396 26.01 16.83 27.85
N PRO A 397 26.47 17.67 28.80
CA PRO A 397 25.77 18.90 29.21
C PRO A 397 26.14 20.11 28.32
N MET A 398 25.60 21.30 28.66
CA MET A 398 25.72 22.62 27.98
C MET A 398 24.63 22.89 26.90
N ALA A 399 23.95 24.05 26.87
CA ALA A 399 23.91 25.16 27.83
C ALA A 399 22.57 25.93 27.74
N HIS A 400 22.18 26.59 28.84
CA HIS A 400 21.02 27.48 28.88
C HIS A 400 21.29 28.84 28.21
N THR A 401 20.46 29.28 27.27
CA THR A 401 20.18 30.71 27.02
C THR A 401 18.75 30.94 26.52
N ARG A 402 17.91 31.61 27.32
CA ARG A 402 16.65 32.24 26.86
C ARG A 402 16.90 33.71 26.52
N PRO A 403 16.37 34.26 25.41
CA PRO A 403 16.14 35.70 25.26
C PRO A 403 14.83 36.12 25.93
N ARG A 404 14.77 37.36 26.43
CA ARG A 404 13.59 37.99 27.04
C ARG A 404 12.70 38.71 26.01
N SER A 405 11.46 38.96 26.37
CA SER A 405 10.52 39.84 25.66
C SER A 405 10.79 41.33 25.93
N PRO A 406 10.27 42.23 25.07
CA PRO A 406 9.85 43.57 25.46
C PRO A 406 8.34 43.81 25.21
N GLN A 407 7.75 44.78 25.93
CA GLN A 407 6.32 45.05 25.97
C GLN A 407 5.87 46.17 25.00
N GLY A 408 4.73 45.93 24.33
CA GLY A 408 3.57 46.85 24.29
C GLY A 408 3.62 48.21 23.59
N ARG A 409 2.72 48.40 22.60
CA ARG A 409 1.95 49.65 22.40
C ARG A 409 0.64 49.40 21.61
N LYS A 410 -0.41 50.18 21.91
CA LYS A 410 -1.78 50.13 21.31
C LYS A 410 -2.04 51.35 20.40
N LEU A 411 -2.87 51.21 19.36
CA LEU A 411 -3.81 52.18 18.73
C LEU A 411 -4.48 51.42 17.54
N ARG A 412 -5.81 51.18 17.45
CA ARG A 412 -7.06 51.99 17.38
C ARG A 412 -7.45 52.37 15.92
N LEU A 413 -8.71 52.11 15.55
CA LEU A 413 -9.39 52.40 14.27
C LEU A 413 -9.95 53.86 14.23
N ASP A 414 -10.58 54.46 13.20
CA ASP A 414 -11.14 54.11 11.85
C ASP A 414 -11.43 55.47 11.09
N PRO A 415 -12.04 55.61 9.88
CA PRO A 415 -12.40 54.69 8.77
C PRO A 415 -12.04 55.27 7.35
N GLN A 416 -12.92 55.10 6.34
CA GLN A 416 -12.91 55.64 4.94
C GLN A 416 -13.81 56.93 4.79
N PRO A 417 -14.13 57.51 3.58
CA PRO A 417 -13.70 57.27 2.17
C PRO A 417 -13.39 58.53 1.30
N ALA A 418 -12.86 58.34 0.06
CA ALA A 418 -13.06 59.26 -1.09
C ALA A 418 -12.59 58.68 -2.44
N THR A 419 -13.19 59.14 -3.56
CA THR A 419 -12.95 58.72 -4.96
C THR A 419 -12.32 59.82 -5.82
N ALA A 420 -11.39 59.50 -6.73
CA ALA A 420 -11.08 60.36 -7.91
C ALA A 420 -10.35 59.63 -9.07
N LEU A 421 -10.57 60.15 -10.26
CA LEU A 421 -10.31 59.67 -11.62
C LEU A 421 -8.85 59.45 -12.09
N LEU A 422 -8.77 58.62 -13.13
CA LEU A 422 -7.62 58.22 -13.97
C LEU A 422 -6.73 59.37 -14.49
N LYS A 423 -5.42 59.10 -14.55
CA LYS A 423 -4.53 59.53 -15.64
C LYS A 423 -3.71 58.32 -16.14
N HIS A 424 -3.51 58.25 -17.46
CA HIS A 424 -2.78 57.17 -18.12
C HIS A 424 -1.28 57.19 -17.77
N GLY A 425 -0.64 56.01 -17.69
CA GLY A 425 0.80 55.93 -17.94
C GLY A 425 1.63 54.90 -17.18
N GLU A 426 1.11 54.20 -16.16
CA GLU A 426 1.91 53.23 -15.39
C GLU A 426 1.20 51.87 -15.21
N ILE A 427 2.02 50.82 -15.13
CA ILE A 427 1.59 49.41 -15.13
C ILE A 427 1.00 49.07 -13.76
N LEU A 428 -0.32 49.19 -13.63
CA LEU A 428 -1.04 48.81 -12.42
C LEU A 428 -1.20 47.28 -12.34
N VAL A 429 -0.41 46.63 -11.49
CA VAL A 429 -0.58 45.20 -11.18
C VAL A 429 -1.85 45.02 -10.33
N HIS A 430 -3.00 44.84 -10.99
CA HIS A 430 -4.26 44.52 -10.32
C HIS A 430 -4.34 43.05 -9.89
N LEU A 431 -3.52 42.69 -8.89
CA LEU A 431 -3.75 41.53 -8.03
C LEU A 431 -4.96 41.82 -7.10
N ARG A 432 -6.17 41.86 -7.68
CA ARG A 432 -7.42 41.84 -6.89
C ARG A 432 -7.93 40.41 -6.74
N LEU A 433 -7.39 39.77 -5.73
CA LEU A 433 -8.02 38.65 -5.05
C LEU A 433 -8.63 39.14 -3.75
N HIS A 434 -9.81 38.61 -3.40
CA HIS A 434 -10.31 38.74 -2.05
C HIS A 434 -9.38 37.97 -1.10
N GLY A 435 -8.52 38.69 -0.36
CA GLY A 435 -7.76 38.15 0.78
C GLY A 435 -6.25 37.94 0.60
N LEU A 436 -5.66 38.06 -0.60
CA LEU A 436 -4.21 37.93 -0.77
C LEU A 436 -3.47 39.29 -0.69
N PRO A 437 -2.26 39.34 -0.09
CA PRO A 437 -1.47 40.56 0.06
C PRO A 437 -0.87 41.04 -1.27
N SER A 438 -0.67 42.35 -1.41
CA SER A 438 0.09 42.94 -2.54
C SER A 438 1.59 42.67 -2.41
N LEU A 439 2.33 42.76 -3.53
CA LEU A 439 3.79 42.68 -3.56
C LEU A 439 4.46 43.67 -2.59
N GLU A 440 3.95 44.90 -2.55
CA GLU A 440 4.39 45.96 -1.63
C GLU A 440 4.24 45.54 -0.16
N SER A 441 3.12 44.90 0.20
CA SER A 441 2.88 44.41 1.56
C SER A 441 3.68 43.16 1.95
N LEU A 442 4.38 42.54 0.98
CA LEU A 442 5.39 41.51 1.22
C LEU A 442 6.83 42.08 1.26
N GLY A 443 7.02 43.37 0.95
CA GLY A 443 8.35 43.97 0.80
C GLY A 443 9.13 43.48 -0.42
N LEU A 444 8.43 42.96 -1.44
CA LEU A 444 9.02 42.36 -2.64
C LEU A 444 8.67 43.18 -3.88
N THR A 445 9.63 43.34 -4.79
CA THR A 445 9.38 43.85 -6.15
C THR A 445 9.24 42.71 -7.14
N ARG A 446 8.66 43.00 -8.31
CA ARG A 446 8.66 42.07 -9.45
C ARG A 446 10.08 41.64 -9.87
N LYS A 447 11.08 42.51 -9.68
CA LYS A 447 12.50 42.21 -9.98
C LYS A 447 13.04 41.14 -9.04
N ASP A 448 12.67 41.20 -7.76
CA ASP A 448 13.08 40.22 -6.75
C ASP A 448 12.46 38.86 -7.03
N LEU A 449 11.16 38.83 -7.36
CA LEU A 449 10.49 37.58 -7.76
C LEU A 449 11.12 36.94 -8.99
N LYS A 450 11.58 37.72 -9.98
CA LYS A 450 12.34 37.18 -11.12
C LYS A 450 13.71 36.62 -10.73
N ALA A 451 14.36 37.18 -9.72
CA ALA A 451 15.69 36.76 -9.25
C ALA A 451 15.66 35.47 -8.41
N MET A 452 14.51 35.07 -7.87
CA MET A 452 14.37 33.89 -7.00
C MET A 452 14.53 32.53 -7.71
N GLY A 453 14.64 32.50 -9.05
CA GLY A 453 14.83 31.27 -9.81
C GLY A 453 13.58 30.38 -9.87
N ARG A 454 13.77 29.06 -9.97
CA ARG A 454 12.67 28.07 -9.93
C ARG A 454 12.41 27.62 -8.50
N VAL A 455 11.14 27.42 -8.15
CA VAL A 455 10.75 26.68 -6.94
C VAL A 455 11.22 25.24 -7.08
N ALA A 456 11.60 24.59 -5.98
CA ALA A 456 12.06 23.20 -6.01
C ALA A 456 10.89 22.23 -6.28
N SER A 457 10.60 21.96 -7.55
CA SER A 457 9.79 20.81 -7.96
C SER A 457 10.64 19.54 -7.77
N SER A 458 10.07 18.47 -7.20
CA SER A 458 10.80 17.22 -6.94
C SER A 458 10.96 16.39 -8.23
N SER A 459 11.82 16.84 -9.14
CA SER A 459 12.03 16.23 -10.46
C SER A 459 13.46 15.74 -10.68
N SER A 460 13.72 14.47 -10.41
CA SER A 460 14.92 13.75 -10.88
C SER A 460 14.67 12.24 -11.06
N ALA A 461 13.72 11.91 -11.92
CA ALA A 461 13.53 10.56 -12.46
C ALA A 461 13.51 10.65 -14.00
N ALA A 462 14.65 10.33 -14.64
CA ALA A 462 14.77 10.33 -16.09
C ALA A 462 13.95 9.18 -16.69
N PHE A 463 13.06 9.49 -17.63
CA PHE A 463 12.28 8.48 -18.37
C PHE A 463 13.03 8.03 -19.63
N TYR A 464 13.23 6.72 -19.77
CA TYR A 464 13.59 6.10 -21.05
C TYR A 464 12.32 5.91 -21.91
N LEU A 465 12.31 6.46 -23.12
CA LEU A 465 11.34 6.12 -24.16
C LEU A 465 11.79 4.84 -24.89
N PRO A 466 10.92 3.83 -25.12
CA PRO A 466 11.22 2.71 -26.00
C PRO A 466 11.23 3.17 -27.46
N SER A 467 12.30 2.86 -28.18
CA SER A 467 12.43 3.13 -29.63
C SER A 467 11.38 2.37 -30.45
N THR A 468 10.54 3.08 -31.19
CA THR A 468 9.47 2.51 -32.02
C THR A 468 9.96 2.09 -33.41
N HIS A 469 10.33 0.81 -33.56
CA HIS A 469 10.46 0.17 -34.88
C HIS A 469 9.22 -0.68 -35.22
N SER A 470 8.19 -0.06 -35.77
CA SER A 470 7.24 -0.73 -36.68
C SER A 470 6.44 0.30 -37.48
N LYS A 471 6.63 0.32 -38.80
CA LYS A 471 5.78 1.08 -39.73
C LYS A 471 4.40 0.42 -39.80
N CYS A 472 3.33 1.19 -39.62
CA CYS A 472 2.22 1.25 -40.60
C CYS A 472 1.26 2.39 -40.27
N CYS A 473 0.77 3.06 -41.30
CA CYS A 473 0.07 4.33 -41.19
C CYS A 473 -1.37 4.17 -40.69
N HIS A 474 -1.80 4.99 -39.73
CA HIS A 474 -3.11 5.66 -39.70
C HIS A 474 -2.98 6.95 -38.85
N SER A 475 -3.69 8.01 -39.27
CA SER A 475 -3.53 9.38 -38.75
C SER A 475 -3.80 9.52 -37.24
N PRO A 476 -3.08 10.37 -36.48
CA PRO A 476 -3.30 10.55 -35.06
C PRO A 476 -4.67 11.19 -34.79
N ARG A 477 -5.55 10.47 -34.10
CA ARG A 477 -6.79 11.07 -33.58
C ARG A 477 -6.43 11.90 -32.35
N VAL A 478 -6.65 13.22 -32.46
CA VAL A 478 -6.68 14.17 -31.35
C VAL A 478 -7.52 13.57 -30.21
N VAL A 479 -6.92 13.44 -29.03
CA VAL A 479 -7.58 12.84 -27.87
C VAL A 479 -8.36 13.92 -27.14
N ASP A 480 -9.67 13.89 -27.33
CA ASP A 480 -10.64 14.80 -26.73
C ASP A 480 -10.51 14.88 -25.19
N ALA A 481 -10.14 16.07 -24.70
CA ALA A 481 -9.95 16.39 -23.28
C ALA A 481 -11.18 16.09 -22.42
N HIS A 482 -12.39 16.06 -23.01
CA HIS A 482 -13.62 15.75 -22.28
C HIS A 482 -13.67 14.32 -21.70
N LYS A 483 -12.85 13.39 -22.21
CA LYS A 483 -12.80 11.99 -21.72
C LYS A 483 -11.92 11.77 -20.48
N ILE A 484 -11.07 12.72 -20.10
CA ILE A 484 -10.22 12.63 -18.90
C ILE A 484 -11.02 12.97 -17.62
N ARG A 485 -12.27 13.43 -17.77
CA ARG A 485 -13.15 13.90 -16.67
C ARG A 485 -13.43 12.86 -15.56
N SER A 486 -13.27 11.56 -15.81
CA SER A 486 -13.42 10.51 -14.78
C SER A 486 -12.16 10.24 -13.95
N ALA A 487 -10.98 10.73 -14.36
CA ALA A 487 -9.72 10.55 -13.61
C ALA A 487 -9.54 11.58 -12.47
N LEU A 488 -10.34 12.65 -12.45
CA LEU A 488 -10.11 13.87 -11.69
C LEU A 488 -10.81 13.93 -10.31
N LEU A 489 -11.38 12.82 -9.81
CA LEU A 489 -12.17 12.81 -8.56
C LEU A 489 -11.43 12.35 -7.30
N SER A 490 -10.11 12.09 -7.34
CA SER A 490 -9.34 11.74 -6.14
C SER A 490 -8.71 12.98 -5.48
N GLY A 491 -9.23 13.39 -4.32
CA GLY A 491 -8.76 14.58 -3.59
C GLY A 491 -7.44 14.33 -2.88
N LYS A 492 -6.32 14.45 -3.59
CA LYS A 492 -4.97 14.19 -3.08
C LYS A 492 -4.12 15.47 -3.06
N ARG A 493 -3.39 15.68 -1.96
CA ARG A 493 -2.18 16.54 -1.93
C ARG A 493 -1.24 16.16 -3.09
N ALA A 494 -0.62 17.16 -3.72
CA ALA A 494 0.39 16.96 -4.75
C ALA A 494 1.53 16.03 -4.27
N SER A 495 1.99 15.18 -5.17
CA SER A 495 3.20 14.35 -4.99
C SER A 495 3.69 13.77 -6.32
N ALA A 496 2.77 13.57 -7.28
CA ALA A 496 3.04 13.61 -8.72
C ALA A 496 1.71 13.85 -9.45
N ALA A 497 1.64 14.85 -10.33
CA ALA A 497 0.55 14.94 -11.28
C ALA A 497 0.80 13.95 -12.43
N THR A 498 -0.28 13.41 -13.00
CA THR A 498 -0.23 12.77 -14.32
C THR A 498 0.31 13.73 -15.37
N ILE A 499 0.99 13.21 -16.41
CA ILE A 499 1.51 13.93 -17.59
C ILE A 499 0.64 15.17 -17.88
N PRO A 500 1.22 16.39 -17.91
CA PRO A 500 0.41 17.57 -18.10
C PRO A 500 -0.20 17.52 -19.50
N THR A 501 -1.51 17.73 -19.60
CA THR A 501 -2.18 17.92 -20.89
C THR A 501 -1.81 19.29 -21.41
N CYS A 502 -0.72 19.37 -22.17
CA CYS A 502 -0.32 20.56 -22.91
C CYS A 502 -1.06 20.57 -24.24
N GLU A 503 -1.81 21.64 -24.53
CA GLU A 503 -2.49 21.82 -25.81
C GLU A 503 -1.65 22.62 -26.82
N ASP A 504 -1.84 22.31 -28.11
CA ASP A 504 -0.85 22.51 -29.17
C ASP A 504 -0.77 23.92 -29.78
N ASN A 505 -1.67 24.85 -29.42
CA ASN A 505 -2.04 25.98 -30.29
C ASN A 505 -1.64 27.40 -29.84
N TYR A 506 -0.91 27.58 -28.74
CA TYR A 506 -0.59 28.90 -28.16
C TYR A 506 0.90 29.05 -27.82
N LYS A 507 1.28 30.13 -27.11
CA LYS A 507 2.62 30.36 -26.54
C LYS A 507 2.54 30.42 -25.01
N PHE A 508 3.40 29.67 -24.30
CA PHE A 508 3.39 29.63 -22.84
C PHE A 508 4.09 30.89 -22.31
N PRO A 509 3.43 31.68 -21.45
CA PRO A 509 3.96 32.95 -20.94
C PRO A 509 4.97 32.71 -19.80
N LYS A 510 6.15 32.14 -20.12
CA LYS A 510 7.17 31.71 -19.13
C LYS A 510 7.56 32.84 -18.17
N ASP A 511 7.82 34.03 -18.69
CA ASP A 511 8.24 35.19 -17.89
C ASP A 511 7.22 35.59 -16.82
N GLY A 512 5.93 35.55 -17.16
CA GLY A 512 4.83 35.84 -16.24
C GLY A 512 4.57 34.69 -15.27
N ALA A 513 4.56 33.47 -15.79
CA ALA A 513 4.31 32.26 -15.00
C ALA A 513 5.33 32.11 -13.86
N GLN A 514 6.62 32.31 -14.11
CA GLN A 514 7.65 32.19 -13.07
C GLN A 514 7.54 33.28 -11.99
N VAL A 515 7.15 34.51 -12.35
CA VAL A 515 6.87 35.58 -11.38
C VAL A 515 5.70 35.19 -10.48
N CYS A 516 4.61 34.69 -11.07
CA CYS A 516 3.45 34.24 -10.30
C CYS A 516 3.72 33.00 -9.43
N ILE A 517 4.50 32.04 -9.91
CA ILE A 517 4.98 30.90 -9.11
C ILE A 517 5.74 31.41 -7.87
N ASN A 518 6.71 32.32 -8.07
CA ASN A 518 7.55 32.81 -6.98
C ASN A 518 6.74 33.69 -6.00
N PHE A 519 5.77 34.47 -6.48
CA PHE A 519 4.81 35.19 -5.64
C PHE A 519 4.04 34.22 -4.72
N LEU A 520 3.38 33.21 -5.29
CA LEU A 520 2.59 32.24 -4.53
C LEU A 520 3.46 31.41 -3.57
N SER A 521 4.72 31.12 -3.94
CA SER A 521 5.68 30.46 -3.04
C SER A 521 6.02 31.31 -1.82
N ASN A 522 6.16 32.62 -1.97
CA ASN A 522 6.44 33.54 -0.84
C ASN A 522 5.22 33.77 0.07
N LEU A 523 4.00 33.48 -0.40
CA LEU A 523 2.81 33.44 0.46
C LEU A 523 2.83 32.22 1.42
N GLY A 524 3.61 31.19 1.11
CA GLY A 524 3.80 30.02 1.97
C GLY A 524 2.50 29.31 2.29
N SER A 525 2.27 29.05 3.59
CA SER A 525 1.10 28.34 4.11
C SER A 525 -0.22 29.12 4.04
N LYS A 526 -0.25 30.36 3.53
CA LYS A 526 -1.50 31.11 3.34
C LYS A 526 -2.45 30.36 2.41
N PRO A 527 -3.77 30.42 2.65
CA PRO A 527 -4.74 29.72 1.83
C PRO A 527 -4.95 30.43 0.48
N CYS A 528 -4.79 29.68 -0.60
CA CYS A 528 -5.19 30.01 -1.95
C CYS A 528 -6.50 29.25 -2.23
N GLU A 529 -7.62 29.98 -2.26
CA GLU A 529 -8.97 29.41 -2.16
C GLU A 529 -9.79 29.60 -3.45
N SER A 530 -10.75 28.70 -3.68
CA SER A 530 -11.77 28.82 -4.72
C SER A 530 -13.16 28.60 -4.10
N TRP A 531 -13.96 29.66 -4.14
CA TRP A 531 -15.31 29.74 -3.59
C TRP A 531 -16.35 29.64 -4.70
N LEU A 532 -17.50 29.02 -4.43
CA LEU A 532 -18.54 28.78 -5.44
C LEU A 532 -19.51 29.98 -5.60
N GLU A 533 -18.96 31.20 -5.73
CA GLU A 533 -19.76 32.41 -5.93
C GLU A 533 -20.24 32.55 -7.38
N ALA A 534 -21.53 32.87 -7.56
CA ALA A 534 -22.16 33.31 -8.80
C ALA A 534 -21.62 32.66 -10.09
N LEU A 535 -21.67 31.33 -10.15
CA LEU A 535 -21.30 30.46 -11.30
C LEU A 535 -19.79 30.33 -11.62
N ARG A 536 -18.87 30.97 -10.88
CA ARG A 536 -17.43 30.91 -11.15
C ARG A 536 -16.73 29.75 -10.42
N ARG A 537 -16.68 28.57 -11.04
CA ARG A 537 -15.94 27.39 -10.53
C ARG A 537 -14.40 27.51 -10.61
N ILE A 538 -13.89 28.62 -11.13
CA ILE A 538 -12.47 28.85 -11.42
C ILE A 538 -12.11 30.23 -10.87
N GLN A 539 -11.06 30.27 -10.04
CA GLN A 539 -10.54 31.49 -9.42
C GLN A 539 -9.13 31.78 -9.94
N GLN A 540 -8.90 33.02 -10.38
CA GLN A 540 -7.58 33.52 -10.79
C GLN A 540 -6.75 33.86 -9.55
N MET A 541 -5.58 33.25 -9.40
CA MET A 541 -4.69 33.32 -8.22
C MET A 541 -3.50 34.27 -8.38
N CYS A 542 -3.04 34.49 -9.61
CA CYS A 542 -2.02 35.50 -9.93
C CYS A 542 -2.04 35.80 -11.42
N THR A 543 -1.68 37.04 -11.79
CA THR A 543 -1.48 37.43 -13.19
C THR A 543 -0.26 38.33 -13.34
N ASP A 544 0.61 38.03 -14.30
CA ASP A 544 1.79 38.81 -14.67
C ASP A 544 2.16 38.49 -16.14
N ASN A 545 2.56 39.50 -16.94
CA ASN A 545 3.03 39.35 -18.33
C ASN A 545 2.36 38.20 -19.12
N ASP A 546 1.07 38.38 -19.42
CA ASP A 546 0.24 37.45 -20.19
C ASP A 546 0.07 36.04 -19.60
N ALA A 547 0.54 35.77 -18.38
CA ALA A 547 0.31 34.54 -17.64
C ALA A 547 -0.76 34.74 -16.57
N SER A 548 -1.72 33.82 -16.48
CA SER A 548 -2.68 33.72 -15.39
C SER A 548 -2.59 32.34 -14.74
N ILE A 549 -2.26 32.31 -13.44
CA ILE A 549 -2.39 31.09 -12.63
C ILE A 549 -3.82 31.04 -12.10
N MET A 550 -4.54 29.96 -12.36
CA MET A 550 -5.91 29.75 -11.88
C MET A 550 -6.00 28.49 -11.03
N GLY A 551 -7.02 28.43 -10.18
CA GLY A 551 -7.43 27.22 -9.46
C GLY A 551 -8.92 26.93 -9.66
N ALA A 552 -9.25 25.69 -10.01
CA ALA A 552 -10.60 25.22 -10.29
C ALA A 552 -11.11 24.25 -9.22
N ASN A 553 -12.33 24.49 -8.74
CA ASN A 553 -13.09 23.60 -7.87
C ASN A 553 -13.81 22.54 -8.71
N ILE A 554 -13.07 21.50 -9.08
CA ILE A 554 -13.53 20.45 -10.00
C ILE A 554 -14.58 19.51 -9.42
N LYS A 555 -14.74 19.50 -8.08
CA LYS A 555 -15.74 18.68 -7.38
C LYS A 555 -17.04 19.38 -7.04
N ASN A 556 -17.16 20.68 -7.36
CA ASN A 556 -18.36 21.47 -7.06
C ASN A 556 -18.71 21.50 -5.55
N LEU A 557 -17.68 21.49 -4.70
CA LEU A 557 -17.82 21.65 -3.25
C LEU A 557 -18.07 23.13 -2.92
N ALA A 558 -18.65 23.44 -1.75
CA ALA A 558 -18.94 24.83 -1.36
C ALA A 558 -17.67 25.72 -1.37
N SER A 559 -16.53 25.17 -0.97
CA SER A 559 -15.21 25.76 -1.14
C SER A 559 -14.13 24.67 -1.25
N VAL A 560 -13.00 25.04 -1.84
CA VAL A 560 -11.75 24.26 -1.79
C VAL A 560 -10.57 25.21 -1.59
N ALA A 561 -9.54 24.76 -0.88
CA ALA A 561 -8.38 25.58 -0.54
C ALA A 561 -7.09 24.75 -0.65
N SER A 562 -6.01 25.40 -1.07
CA SER A 562 -4.64 24.85 -1.04
C SER A 562 -3.71 25.85 -0.34
N SER A 563 -2.56 25.41 0.17
CA SER A 563 -1.53 26.40 0.52
C SER A 563 -1.00 27.04 -0.76
N CYS A 564 -0.69 28.33 -0.73
CA CYS A 564 -0.15 29.01 -1.90
C CYS A 564 1.25 28.47 -2.29
N SER A 565 2.03 27.95 -1.34
CA SER A 565 3.25 27.18 -1.64
C SER A 565 2.98 25.88 -2.41
N ASP A 566 1.91 25.14 -2.08
CA ASP A 566 1.53 23.93 -2.83
C ASP A 566 1.03 24.29 -4.24
N VAL A 567 0.31 25.42 -4.39
CA VAL A 567 -0.07 25.96 -5.71
C VAL A 567 1.16 26.35 -6.53
N ALA A 568 2.16 26.97 -5.91
CA ALA A 568 3.42 27.33 -6.56
C ALA A 568 4.19 26.10 -7.05
N ILE A 569 4.25 25.02 -6.27
CA ILE A 569 4.88 23.75 -6.67
C ILE A 569 4.14 23.13 -7.86
N ALA A 570 2.80 23.13 -7.84
CA ALA A 570 1.99 22.61 -8.94
C ALA A 570 2.19 23.41 -10.24
N ALA A 571 2.20 24.74 -10.14
CA ALA A 571 2.46 25.65 -11.26
C ALA A 571 3.91 25.54 -11.78
N GLN A 572 4.90 25.39 -10.89
CA GLN A 572 6.29 25.14 -11.27
C GLN A 572 6.44 23.82 -12.03
N TRP A 573 5.75 22.76 -11.60
CA TRP A 573 5.77 21.49 -12.32
C TRP A 573 5.16 21.59 -13.72
N ILE A 574 4.06 22.34 -13.90
CA ILE A 574 3.51 22.67 -15.23
C ILE A 574 4.55 23.44 -16.07
N TYR A 575 5.17 24.47 -15.50
CA TYR A 575 6.20 25.28 -16.14
C TYR A 575 7.41 24.44 -16.61
N ASP A 576 7.83 23.49 -15.79
CA ASP A 576 8.98 22.62 -16.06
C ASP A 576 8.70 21.60 -17.16
N ASN A 577 7.46 21.09 -17.25
CA ASN A 577 7.14 19.92 -18.08
C ASN A 577 6.40 20.25 -19.40
N CYS A 578 5.62 21.34 -19.50
CA CYS A 578 4.94 21.72 -20.75
C CYS A 578 5.82 22.47 -21.76
N GLY A 579 7.10 22.07 -21.90
CA GLY A 579 8.00 22.71 -22.86
C GLY A 579 9.26 21.92 -23.16
N ILE A 580 9.16 20.59 -23.18
CA ILE A 580 10.29 19.64 -23.32
C ILE A 580 10.43 19.05 -24.74
N ASP A 581 9.51 19.30 -25.67
CA ASP A 581 9.71 18.98 -27.10
C ASP A 581 9.87 20.25 -27.97
N THR A 582 10.54 20.08 -29.10
CA THR A 582 11.31 21.08 -29.85
C THR A 582 10.51 21.91 -30.87
N THR A 583 9.19 21.93 -30.74
CA THR A 583 8.27 22.78 -31.51
C THR A 583 7.56 23.77 -30.58
N ASN A 584 7.33 25.00 -31.05
CA ASN A 584 6.65 26.06 -30.28
C ASN A 584 5.15 25.76 -30.08
N MET A 585 4.84 24.79 -29.22
CA MET A 585 3.48 24.28 -28.98
C MET A 585 3.20 24.35 -27.47
N ASN A 586 2.30 25.23 -27.05
CA ASN A 586 2.23 25.66 -25.66
C ASN A 586 0.91 26.37 -25.27
N ALA A 587 0.06 25.75 -24.45
CA ALA A 587 -0.94 26.39 -23.58
C ALA A 587 -2.40 26.58 -24.04
N TRP A 588 -3.21 25.56 -23.72
CA TRP A 588 -4.36 25.81 -22.85
C TRP A 588 -4.50 24.68 -21.82
N ALA A 589 -5.32 24.89 -20.77
CA ALA A 589 -5.77 23.89 -19.80
C ALA A 589 -4.72 22.89 -19.26
N HIS A 590 -3.53 23.38 -18.89
CA HIS A 590 -2.58 22.60 -18.11
C HIS A 590 -3.11 22.36 -16.71
N PHE A 591 -3.00 21.14 -16.17
CA PHE A 591 -3.51 20.86 -14.84
C PHE A 591 -2.53 20.08 -13.97
N ALA A 592 -2.29 20.60 -12.76
CA ALA A 592 -1.64 19.92 -11.66
C ALA A 592 -2.41 20.23 -10.37
N HIS A 593 -2.48 19.29 -9.43
CA HIS A 593 -3.10 19.58 -8.13
C HIS A 593 -2.16 20.43 -7.29
N GLY A 594 -2.68 21.49 -6.65
CA GLY A 594 -1.98 22.19 -5.58
C GLY A 594 -2.04 21.32 -4.33
N ASN A 595 -3.22 21.25 -3.73
CA ASN A 595 -3.59 20.13 -2.88
C ASN A 595 -5.13 19.91 -2.88
N GLY A 596 -5.56 18.79 -2.30
CA GLY A 596 -6.98 18.46 -2.16
C GLY A 596 -7.73 18.40 -3.49
N ASP A 597 -8.86 19.11 -3.57
CA ASP A 597 -9.79 19.14 -4.70
C ASP A 597 -9.66 20.40 -5.57
N LEU A 598 -8.53 21.11 -5.44
CA LEU A 598 -8.21 22.34 -6.16
C LEU A 598 -7.21 22.04 -7.29
N LEU A 599 -7.67 22.19 -8.54
CA LEU A 599 -6.89 21.91 -9.75
C LEU A 599 -6.27 23.20 -10.28
N ILE A 600 -4.94 23.26 -10.36
CA ILE A 600 -4.18 24.46 -10.72
C ILE A 600 -3.84 24.44 -12.20
N SER A 601 -4.02 25.58 -12.88
CA SER A 601 -3.66 25.78 -14.27
C SER A 601 -2.86 27.04 -14.53
N ILE A 602 -2.15 27.06 -15.66
CA ILE A 602 -1.48 28.23 -16.21
C ILE A 602 -2.05 28.44 -17.61
N VAL A 603 -2.71 29.58 -17.82
CA VAL A 603 -3.35 29.98 -19.08
C VAL A 603 -2.86 31.36 -19.51
N PRO A 604 -2.98 31.73 -20.81
CA PRO A 604 -2.86 33.13 -21.24
C PRO A 604 -3.87 34.02 -20.49
N ALA A 605 -3.44 35.22 -20.10
CA ALA A 605 -4.23 36.18 -19.31
C ALA A 605 -5.22 37.01 -20.14
#